data_AF-S8BIA9-F1
#
_entry.id   AF-S8BIA9-F1
#
_cell.length_a   1.000
_cell.length_b   1.000
_cell.length_c   1.000
_cell.angle_alpha   90.00
_cell.angle_beta   90.00
_cell.angle_gamma   90.00
#
_symmetry.space_group_name_H-M   'P 1'
#
loop_
_entity.id
_entity.type
_entity.pdbx_description
1 polymer ?
#
loop_
_entity_poly.entity_id
_entity_poly.type
_entity_poly.pdbx_seq_one_letter_code
_entity_poly.pdbx_strand_id
1 'polypeptide(L)'
;MKLSTFLSLLVAASASALTIDMRFSDQSPLALPGGVTNGEPVPGDSPIHFCKENNYNRKNDLVDIENISIDPNPPAVGQNLHLDVSGTLKERIDQGSKLFVEVKLGYITLIKKHFDFCDLLTQADANVSCPLEPGYLHVIKDQELPTQIPPGKFIVTAHLFTDEDETNLVTCLHTEVTFKR
;
A
#
# COMPACT_ATOMS: atom_id res chain seq x y z
N MET A 1 32.61 46.79 65.40
CA MET A 1 31.84 45.60 64.95
C MET A 1 32.66 44.93 63.86
N LYS A 2 33.31 43.80 64.20
CA LYS A 2 34.36 43.16 63.38
C LYS A 2 33.85 41.83 62.80
N LEU A 3 34.05 41.73 61.49
CA LEU A 3 34.43 40.60 60.61
C LEU A 3 34.75 39.20 61.19
N SER A 4 34.45 38.18 60.37
CA SER A 4 35.16 36.87 60.20
C SER A 4 35.02 35.83 61.33
N THR A 5 34.94 34.50 61.14
CA THR A 5 35.23 33.56 60.02
C THR A 5 34.88 32.10 60.41
N PHE A 6 34.60 31.26 59.39
CA PHE A 6 34.96 29.83 59.20
C PHE A 6 34.45 28.66 60.08
N LEU A 7 34.04 27.62 59.33
CA LEU A 7 34.41 26.17 59.39
C LEU A 7 33.45 25.09 59.95
N SER A 8 32.96 24.32 58.97
CA SER A 8 32.54 22.90 58.85
C SER A 8 32.49 21.93 60.04
N LEU A 9 31.51 21.01 59.97
CA LEU A 9 31.70 19.60 60.29
C LEU A 9 30.93 18.69 59.32
N LEU A 10 31.60 17.62 58.90
CA LEU A 10 31.18 16.54 57.99
C LEU A 10 30.07 15.65 58.59
N VAL A 11 29.19 15.08 57.75
CA VAL A 11 28.68 13.70 57.94
C VAL A 11 28.48 12.97 56.60
N ALA A 12 29.24 11.87 56.49
CA ALA A 12 29.09 10.59 55.79
C ALA A 12 28.24 10.39 54.53
N ALA A 13 28.89 9.72 53.58
CA ALA A 13 28.35 9.11 52.38
C ALA A 13 27.30 8.03 52.66
N SER A 14 26.26 7.98 51.82
CA SER A 14 25.64 6.72 51.41
C SER A 14 25.43 6.76 49.89
N ALA A 15 26.26 5.97 49.19
CA ALA A 15 26.10 5.72 47.78
C ALA A 15 24.87 4.82 47.59
N SER A 16 23.72 5.42 47.29
CA SER A 16 22.59 4.69 46.73
C SER A 16 22.72 4.75 45.22
N ALA A 17 23.34 3.74 44.64
CA ALA A 17 23.32 3.53 43.20
C ALA A 17 21.88 3.25 42.79
N LEU A 18 21.17 4.29 42.33
CA LEU A 18 19.93 4.10 41.58
C LEU A 18 20.35 3.51 40.23
N THR A 19 20.29 2.18 40.14
CA THR A 19 20.26 1.48 38.86
C THR A 19 19.00 1.95 38.14
N ILE A 20 19.16 2.96 37.28
CA ILE A 20 18.17 3.27 36.26
C ILE A 20 18.22 2.07 35.30
N ASP A 21 17.35 1.10 35.56
CA ASP A 21 17.03 0.04 34.62
C ASP A 21 16.49 0.73 33.37
N MET A 22 17.38 0.99 32.41
CA MET A 22 17.01 1.28 31.04
C MET A 22 16.45 -0.01 30.45
N ARG A 23 15.20 -0.32 30.77
CA ARG A 23 14.39 -1.29 30.03
C ARG A 23 14.08 -0.72 28.65
N PHE A 24 15.08 -0.80 27.78
CA PHE A 24 14.99 -0.65 26.34
C PHE A 24 14.32 -1.92 25.78
N SER A 25 13.00 -2.03 25.93
CA SER A 25 12.20 -3.09 25.31
C SER A 25 10.78 -2.58 25.11
N ASP A 26 10.63 -1.71 24.12
CA ASP A 26 9.48 -1.66 23.19
C ASP A 26 9.64 -0.40 22.33
N GLN A 27 10.69 -0.37 21.51
CA GLN A 27 10.60 0.41 20.29
C GLN A 27 9.87 -0.47 19.28
N SER A 28 8.54 -0.31 19.21
CA SER A 28 7.81 -0.61 17.99
C SER A 28 8.57 0.04 16.84
N PRO A 29 8.81 -0.66 15.72
CA PRO A 29 9.44 -0.03 14.56
C PRO A 29 8.63 1.22 14.21
N LEU A 30 9.34 2.35 14.06
CA LEU A 30 8.79 3.62 13.61
C LEU A 30 7.99 3.37 12.33
N ALA A 31 6.67 3.28 12.45
CA ALA A 31 5.77 3.34 11.31
C ALA A 31 5.94 4.74 10.73
N LEU A 32 6.61 4.83 9.59
CA LEU A 32 6.68 6.07 8.83
C LEU A 32 5.23 6.53 8.56
N PRO A 33 4.89 7.81 8.79
CA PRO A 33 3.58 8.31 8.41
C PRO A 33 3.42 8.16 6.89
N GLY A 34 2.46 7.31 6.47
CA GLY A 34 2.16 7.05 5.05
C GLY A 34 2.70 5.73 4.47
N GLY A 35 3.11 4.77 5.29
CA GLY A 35 3.49 3.43 4.81
C GLY A 35 2.27 2.52 4.57
N VAL A 36 1.96 2.20 3.30
CA VAL A 36 1.03 1.13 2.95
C VAL A 36 1.76 -0.21 3.03
N THR A 37 1.15 -1.20 3.67
CA THR A 37 1.70 -2.55 3.84
C THR A 37 0.72 -3.62 3.34
N ASN A 38 1.20 -4.85 3.16
CA ASN A 38 0.36 -6.00 2.83
C ASN A 38 -0.68 -6.22 3.93
N GLY A 39 -1.95 -6.09 3.56
CA GLY A 39 -3.09 -6.52 4.34
C GLY A 39 -3.45 -7.98 4.08
N GLU A 40 -4.75 -8.27 4.16
CA GLU A 40 -5.26 -9.60 3.84
C GLU A 40 -5.01 -9.93 2.36
N PRO A 41 -4.64 -11.18 2.02
CA PRO A 41 -4.52 -11.59 0.63
C PRO A 41 -5.89 -11.46 -0.07
N VAL A 42 -5.86 -11.01 -1.31
CA VAL A 42 -7.05 -11.06 -2.16
C VAL A 42 -7.27 -12.52 -2.56
N PRO A 43 -8.52 -13.03 -2.59
CA PRO A 43 -8.79 -14.37 -3.10
C PRO A 43 -8.31 -14.52 -4.55
N GLY A 44 -7.75 -15.70 -4.88
CA GLY A 44 -7.24 -16.01 -6.22
C GLY A 44 -5.75 -16.34 -6.24
N ASP A 45 -5.21 -16.54 -7.44
CA ASP A 45 -3.79 -16.86 -7.66
C ASP A 45 -3.01 -15.62 -8.08
N SER A 46 -2.75 -14.72 -7.13
CA SER A 46 -1.98 -13.49 -7.37
C SER A 46 -1.19 -13.05 -6.12
N PRO A 47 -0.13 -12.24 -6.27
CA PRO A 47 0.60 -11.65 -5.15
C PRO A 47 -0.10 -10.43 -4.53
N ILE A 48 -1.35 -10.16 -4.92
CA ILE A 48 -2.06 -8.95 -4.55
C ILE A 48 -2.73 -9.12 -3.19
N HIS A 49 -2.53 -8.12 -2.34
CA HIS A 49 -3.17 -7.96 -1.05
C HIS A 49 -4.08 -6.74 -1.09
N PHE A 50 -5.08 -6.75 -0.23
CA PHE A 50 -5.71 -5.50 0.16
C PHE A 50 -4.71 -4.65 0.94
N CYS A 51 -4.87 -3.34 0.88
CA CYS A 51 -4.02 -2.45 1.64
C CYS A 51 -4.21 -2.61 3.15
N LYS A 52 -3.17 -2.31 3.91
CA LYS A 52 -3.22 -2.13 5.36
C LYS A 52 -2.60 -0.79 5.73
N GLU A 53 -3.46 0.15 6.07
CA GLU A 53 -3.12 1.49 6.54
C GLU A 53 -4.18 1.98 7.53
N ASN A 54 -3.84 2.97 8.36
CA ASN A 54 -4.66 3.35 9.54
C ASN A 54 -6.07 3.85 9.21
N ASN A 55 -6.28 4.39 8.01
CA ASN A 55 -7.55 4.99 7.59
C ASN A 55 -8.32 4.12 6.58
N TYR A 56 -7.79 2.96 6.21
CA TYR A 56 -8.44 2.06 5.27
C TYR A 56 -9.18 0.95 6.00
N ASN A 57 -10.47 0.82 5.68
CA ASN A 57 -11.30 -0.27 6.18
C ASN A 57 -12.08 -0.89 5.03
N ARG A 58 -11.69 -2.11 4.67
CA ARG A 58 -12.31 -2.95 3.65
C ARG A 58 -13.82 -3.08 3.72
N LYS A 59 -14.42 -2.97 4.91
CA LYS A 59 -15.88 -3.05 5.06
C LYS A 59 -16.61 -1.92 4.34
N ASN A 60 -15.89 -0.84 4.04
CA ASN A 60 -16.40 0.31 3.31
C ASN A 60 -16.07 0.25 1.82
N ASP A 61 -15.38 -0.79 1.33
CA ASP A 61 -15.08 -0.96 -0.08
C ASP A 61 -16.40 -1.04 -0.88
N LEU A 62 -16.45 -0.30 -1.99
CA LEU A 62 -17.58 -0.29 -2.91
C LEU A 62 -17.53 -1.45 -3.91
N VAL A 63 -16.55 -2.35 -3.77
CA VAL A 63 -16.44 -3.58 -4.55
C VAL A 63 -16.10 -4.77 -3.65
N ASP A 64 -16.80 -5.88 -3.86
CA ASP A 64 -16.48 -7.16 -3.25
C ASP A 64 -15.71 -8.00 -4.28
N ILE A 65 -14.38 -8.04 -4.13
CA ILE A 65 -13.51 -8.82 -5.02
C ILE A 65 -13.61 -10.30 -4.67
N GLU A 66 -13.98 -11.11 -5.66
CA GLU A 66 -14.16 -12.56 -5.53
C GLU A 66 -12.95 -13.35 -5.99
N ASN A 67 -12.24 -12.88 -7.02
CA ASN A 67 -11.01 -13.50 -7.52
C ASN A 67 -10.11 -12.47 -8.20
N ILE A 68 -8.81 -12.53 -7.95
CA ILE A 68 -7.77 -11.95 -8.79
C ILE A 68 -6.71 -13.02 -9.04
N SER A 69 -6.60 -13.47 -10.28
CA SER A 69 -5.57 -14.38 -10.75
C SER A 69 -4.71 -13.73 -11.81
N ILE A 70 -3.42 -14.04 -11.75
CA ILE A 70 -2.42 -13.55 -12.69
C ILE A 70 -1.62 -14.75 -13.22
N ASP A 71 -1.41 -14.83 -14.53
CA ASP A 71 -0.56 -15.84 -15.15
C ASP A 71 0.47 -15.17 -16.08
N PRO A 72 1.78 -15.45 -15.93
CA PRO A 72 2.39 -16.28 -14.90
C PRO A 72 2.37 -15.65 -13.50
N ASN A 73 2.24 -16.47 -12.46
CA ASN A 73 2.43 -16.06 -11.06
C ASN A 73 3.71 -16.67 -10.44
N PRO A 74 4.74 -15.89 -10.06
CA PRO A 74 4.82 -14.43 -10.15
C PRO A 74 5.05 -13.93 -11.59
N PRO A 75 4.68 -12.68 -11.90
CA PRO A 75 4.87 -12.08 -13.22
C PRO A 75 6.31 -12.16 -13.71
N ALA A 76 6.50 -12.43 -15.00
CA ALA A 76 7.81 -12.55 -15.63
C ALA A 76 7.99 -11.52 -16.75
N VAL A 77 9.18 -10.91 -16.81
CA VAL A 77 9.53 -9.95 -17.86
C VAL A 77 9.58 -10.62 -19.24
N GLY A 78 9.16 -9.91 -20.28
CA GLY A 78 9.12 -10.43 -21.65
C GLY A 78 8.06 -11.50 -21.91
N GLN A 79 7.14 -11.72 -20.97
CA GLN A 79 6.02 -12.64 -21.13
C GLN A 79 4.70 -11.88 -21.15
N ASN A 80 3.70 -12.49 -21.78
CA ASN A 80 2.34 -11.99 -21.73
C ASN A 80 1.76 -12.26 -20.34
N LEU A 81 1.26 -11.22 -19.70
CA LEU A 81 0.59 -11.28 -18.42
C LEU A 81 -0.91 -11.39 -18.65
N HIS A 82 -1.50 -12.49 -18.25
CA HIS A 82 -2.94 -12.69 -18.21
C HIS A 82 -3.48 -12.33 -16.84
N LEU A 83 -4.36 -11.34 -16.78
CA LEU A 83 -5.05 -10.89 -15.57
C LEU A 83 -6.53 -11.26 -15.69
N ASP A 84 -7.04 -12.02 -14.72
CA ASP A 84 -8.45 -12.37 -14.59
C ASP A 84 -8.96 -11.92 -13.22
N VAL A 85 -9.91 -10.99 -13.24
CA VAL A 85 -10.49 -10.37 -12.04
C VAL A 85 -12.00 -10.53 -12.07
N SER A 86 -12.58 -11.06 -11.00
CA SER A 86 -14.02 -11.09 -10.79
C SER A 86 -14.42 -10.50 -9.44
N GLY A 87 -15.62 -9.91 -9.41
CA GLY A 87 -16.18 -9.37 -8.18
C GLY A 87 -17.52 -8.70 -8.42
N THR A 88 -18.13 -8.23 -7.33
CA THR A 88 -19.41 -7.53 -7.37
C THR A 88 -19.23 -6.07 -6.98
N LEU A 89 -19.55 -5.16 -7.89
CA LEU A 89 -19.52 -3.73 -7.69
C LEU A 89 -20.83 -3.25 -7.03
N LYS A 90 -20.74 -2.48 -5.95
CA LYS A 90 -21.89 -1.99 -5.16
C LYS A 90 -22.42 -0.65 -5.67
N GLU A 91 -21.54 0.17 -6.22
CA GLU A 91 -21.84 1.51 -6.70
C GLU A 91 -21.31 1.73 -8.11
N ARG A 92 -22.01 2.57 -8.87
CA ARG A 92 -21.67 2.87 -10.26
C ARG A 92 -20.32 3.60 -10.32
N ILE A 93 -19.48 3.22 -11.28
CA ILE A 93 -18.24 3.93 -11.61
C ILE A 93 -18.43 4.64 -12.94
N ASP A 94 -18.38 5.98 -12.91
CA ASP A 94 -18.51 6.83 -14.08
C ASP A 94 -17.14 7.32 -14.59
N GLN A 95 -17.18 7.99 -15.75
CA GLN A 95 -16.03 8.72 -16.30
C GLN A 95 -15.57 9.79 -15.28
N GLY A 96 -14.25 9.98 -15.13
CA GLY A 96 -13.67 10.83 -14.09
C GLY A 96 -13.32 10.08 -12.80
N SER A 97 -13.63 8.78 -12.71
CA SER A 97 -13.15 7.94 -11.61
C SER A 97 -11.63 7.91 -11.55
N LYS A 98 -11.08 8.09 -10.35
CA LYS A 98 -9.67 8.40 -10.15
C LYS A 98 -8.91 7.20 -9.61
N LEU A 99 -7.87 6.80 -10.31
CA LEU A 99 -6.94 5.77 -9.88
C LEU A 99 -5.61 6.42 -9.45
N PHE A 100 -5.35 6.46 -8.14
CA PHE A 100 -4.02 6.81 -7.64
C PHE A 100 -3.12 5.59 -7.68
N VAL A 101 -1.95 5.71 -8.33
CA VAL A 101 -0.95 4.64 -8.41
C VAL A 101 0.39 5.14 -7.87
N GLU A 102 0.94 4.41 -6.92
CA GLU A 102 2.31 4.57 -6.43
C GLU A 102 3.12 3.30 -6.74
N VAL A 103 4.22 3.45 -7.48
CA VAL A 103 5.17 2.37 -7.78
C VAL A 103 6.53 2.72 -7.21
N LYS A 104 7.08 1.86 -6.35
CA LYS A 104 8.41 1.97 -5.78
C LYS A 104 9.31 0.85 -6.27
N LEU A 105 10.60 1.14 -6.45
CA LEU A 105 11.66 0.16 -6.65
C LEU A 105 12.59 0.22 -5.42
N GLY A 106 12.44 -0.74 -4.51
CA GLY A 106 13.05 -0.66 -3.18
C GLY A 106 12.55 0.58 -2.42
N TYR A 107 13.40 1.58 -2.25
CA TYR A 107 13.09 2.84 -1.52
C TYR A 107 12.81 4.04 -2.43
N ILE A 108 13.05 3.93 -3.74
CA ILE A 108 12.81 5.03 -4.68
C ILE A 108 11.40 4.95 -5.25
N THR A 109 10.71 6.09 -5.36
CA THR A 109 9.41 6.17 -6.02
C THR A 109 9.60 6.44 -7.50
N LEU A 110 9.12 5.53 -8.35
CA LEU A 110 9.17 5.64 -9.81
C LEU A 110 7.92 6.35 -10.35
N ILE A 111 6.75 6.01 -9.81
CA ILE A 111 5.46 6.56 -10.21
C ILE A 111 4.70 6.95 -8.95
N LYS A 112 4.08 8.12 -8.97
CA LYS A 112 3.15 8.60 -7.95
C LYS A 112 2.22 9.62 -8.58
N LYS A 113 1.14 9.13 -9.21
CA LYS A 113 0.25 9.94 -10.04
C LYS A 113 -1.18 9.42 -9.98
N HIS A 114 -2.11 10.28 -10.37
CA HIS A 114 -3.50 9.91 -10.62
C HIS A 114 -3.69 9.68 -12.12
N PHE A 115 -4.55 8.73 -12.43
CA PHE A 115 -5.03 8.41 -13.77
C PHE A 115 -6.55 8.39 -13.74
N ASP A 116 -7.18 8.66 -14.88
CA ASP A 116 -8.60 8.34 -15.07
C ASP A 116 -8.71 6.82 -15.29
N PHE A 117 -9.51 6.15 -14.45
CA PHE A 117 -9.65 4.71 -14.48
C PHE A 117 -10.35 4.22 -15.76
N CYS A 118 -11.34 4.96 -16.25
CA CYS A 118 -12.08 4.63 -17.46
C CYS A 118 -11.23 4.79 -18.72
N ASP A 119 -10.39 5.83 -18.76
CA ASP A 119 -9.40 6.00 -19.83
C ASP A 119 -8.37 4.89 -19.81
N LEU A 120 -7.94 4.45 -18.62
CA LEU A 120 -7.02 3.32 -18.47
C LEU A 120 -7.65 2.01 -18.96
N LEU A 121 -8.91 1.71 -18.61
CA LEU A 121 -9.61 0.52 -19.10
C LEU A 121 -9.67 0.52 -20.64
N THR A 122 -9.94 1.69 -21.24
CA THR A 122 -9.99 1.86 -22.69
C THR A 122 -8.62 1.69 -23.33
N GLN A 123 -7.59 2.34 -22.78
CA GLN A 123 -6.20 2.23 -23.28
C GLN A 123 -5.62 0.83 -23.11
N ALA A 124 -6.07 0.13 -22.07
CA ALA A 124 -5.73 -1.24 -21.81
C ALA A 124 -6.62 -2.21 -22.60
N ASP A 125 -7.50 -1.79 -23.51
CA ASP A 125 -8.37 -2.72 -24.25
C ASP A 125 -9.07 -3.75 -23.34
N ALA A 126 -9.51 -3.33 -22.16
CA ALA A 126 -10.23 -4.20 -21.24
C ALA A 126 -11.59 -4.60 -21.85
N ASN A 127 -12.10 -5.77 -21.49
CA ASN A 127 -13.40 -6.28 -21.97
C ASN A 127 -14.61 -5.54 -21.37
N VAL A 128 -14.39 -4.49 -20.59
CA VAL A 128 -15.39 -3.66 -19.93
C VAL A 128 -15.20 -2.20 -20.33
N SER A 129 -16.30 -1.45 -20.39
CA SER A 129 -16.30 -0.03 -20.74
C SER A 129 -17.07 0.76 -19.70
N CYS A 130 -16.58 1.93 -19.34
CA CYS A 130 -17.35 2.85 -18.51
C CYS A 130 -18.57 3.39 -19.26
N PRO A 131 -19.66 3.71 -18.56
CA PRO A 131 -19.85 3.59 -17.10
C PRO A 131 -20.06 2.14 -16.64
N LEU A 132 -19.48 1.76 -15.50
CA LEU A 132 -19.66 0.44 -14.90
C LEU A 132 -20.84 0.48 -13.94
N GLU A 133 -21.91 -0.25 -14.27
CA GLU A 133 -23.09 -0.35 -13.42
C GLU A 133 -22.84 -1.28 -12.20
N PRO A 134 -23.56 -1.08 -11.08
CA PRO A 134 -23.54 -2.02 -9.96
C PRO A 134 -23.93 -3.44 -10.40
N GLY A 135 -23.23 -4.43 -9.87
CA GLY A 135 -23.44 -5.84 -10.18
C GLY A 135 -22.15 -6.62 -10.36
N TYR A 136 -22.29 -7.86 -10.83
CA TYR A 136 -21.15 -8.74 -11.09
C TYR A 136 -20.35 -8.24 -12.29
N LEU A 137 -19.03 -8.13 -12.11
CA LEU A 137 -18.07 -7.76 -13.13
C LEU A 137 -17.02 -8.84 -13.25
N HIS A 138 -16.62 -9.09 -14.50
CA HIS A 138 -15.53 -9.98 -14.84
C HIS A 138 -14.64 -9.30 -15.87
N VAL A 139 -13.40 -9.01 -15.47
CA VAL A 139 -12.42 -8.29 -16.27
C VAL A 139 -11.28 -9.24 -16.61
N ILE A 140 -11.03 -9.40 -17.91
CA ILE A 140 -9.91 -10.17 -18.43
C ILE A 140 -9.01 -9.22 -19.20
N LYS A 141 -7.70 -9.29 -18.95
CA LYS A 141 -6.72 -8.48 -19.65
C LYS A 141 -5.42 -9.24 -19.90
N ASP A 142 -5.00 -9.26 -21.16
CA ASP A 142 -3.66 -9.67 -21.58
C ASP A 142 -2.78 -8.44 -21.83
N GLN A 143 -1.60 -8.40 -21.19
CA GLN A 143 -0.61 -7.34 -21.36
C GLN A 143 0.80 -7.91 -21.47
N GLU A 144 1.51 -7.57 -22.53
CA GLU A 144 2.94 -7.90 -22.64
C GLU A 144 3.75 -7.10 -21.63
N LEU A 145 4.52 -7.80 -20.79
CA LEU A 145 5.47 -7.19 -19.86
C LEU A 145 6.79 -6.89 -20.58
N PRO A 146 7.23 -5.62 -20.65
CA PRO A 146 8.46 -5.27 -21.36
C PRO A 146 9.71 -5.94 -20.76
N THR A 147 10.66 -6.33 -21.61
CA THR A 147 11.95 -6.90 -21.19
C THR A 147 12.89 -5.88 -20.53
N GLN A 148 12.60 -4.58 -20.65
CA GLN A 148 13.40 -3.48 -20.14
C GLN A 148 13.14 -3.18 -18.65
N ILE A 149 12.19 -3.88 -18.01
CA ILE A 149 11.93 -3.74 -16.57
C ILE A 149 13.21 -4.14 -15.81
N PRO A 150 13.79 -3.22 -15.00
CA PRO A 150 15.03 -3.51 -14.28
C PRO A 150 14.80 -4.56 -13.18
N PRO A 151 15.81 -5.35 -12.81
CA PRO A 151 15.70 -6.28 -11.70
C PRO A 151 15.55 -5.54 -10.37
N GLY A 152 14.73 -6.09 -9.48
CA GLY A 152 14.53 -5.56 -8.14
C GLY A 152 13.14 -5.81 -7.57
N LYS A 153 12.92 -5.32 -6.36
CA LYS A 153 11.65 -5.41 -5.65
C LYS A 153 10.80 -4.20 -5.99
N PHE A 154 9.71 -4.43 -6.71
CA PHE A 154 8.68 -3.45 -6.98
C PHE A 154 7.59 -3.54 -5.93
N ILE A 155 7.15 -2.38 -5.45
CA ILE A 155 6.02 -2.26 -4.54
C ILE A 155 5.00 -1.36 -5.24
N VAL A 156 3.82 -1.89 -5.49
CA VAL A 156 2.74 -1.20 -6.19
C VAL A 156 1.59 -1.02 -5.21
N THR A 157 1.12 0.21 -5.08
CA THR A 157 -0.09 0.56 -4.32
C THR A 157 -1.04 1.28 -5.26
N ALA A 158 -2.30 0.86 -5.27
CA ALA A 158 -3.35 1.46 -6.06
C ALA A 158 -4.58 1.75 -5.20
N HIS A 159 -5.07 3.00 -5.25
CA HIS A 159 -6.36 3.40 -4.69
C HIS A 159 -7.29 3.79 -5.84
N LEU A 160 -8.46 3.16 -5.90
CA LEU A 160 -9.50 3.52 -6.86
C LEU A 160 -10.61 4.30 -6.14
N PHE A 161 -10.99 5.45 -6.68
CA PHE A 161 -12.07 6.29 -6.18
C PHE A 161 -13.16 6.45 -7.25
N THR A 162 -14.43 6.55 -6.85
CA THR A 162 -15.53 6.80 -7.81
C THR A 162 -15.54 8.23 -8.32
N ASP A 163 -15.06 9.17 -7.51
CA ASP A 163 -15.05 10.61 -7.77
C ASP A 163 -13.63 11.20 -7.88
N GLU A 164 -13.55 12.37 -8.52
CA GLU A 164 -12.30 13.13 -8.70
C GLU A 164 -11.74 13.69 -7.38
N ASP A 165 -12.60 13.91 -6.39
CA ASP A 165 -12.30 14.52 -5.09
C ASP A 165 -11.73 13.50 -4.06
N GLU A 166 -11.56 12.24 -4.46
CA GLU A 166 -10.99 11.14 -3.65
C GLU A 166 -11.78 10.86 -2.36
N THR A 167 -13.09 11.10 -2.40
CA THR A 167 -13.94 10.97 -1.22
C THR A 167 -14.50 9.56 -1.04
N ASN A 168 -14.85 8.89 -2.15
CA ASN A 168 -15.44 7.56 -2.12
C ASN A 168 -14.46 6.52 -2.67
N LEU A 169 -13.75 5.87 -1.74
CA LEU A 169 -12.82 4.80 -2.08
C LEU A 169 -13.58 3.54 -2.48
N VAL A 170 -13.32 3.05 -3.69
CA VAL A 170 -13.85 1.79 -4.20
C VAL A 170 -13.08 0.62 -3.59
N THR A 171 -11.76 0.64 -3.69
CA THR A 171 -10.87 -0.41 -3.15
C THR A 171 -9.43 0.09 -3.08
N CYS A 172 -8.63 -0.53 -2.22
CA CYS A 172 -7.19 -0.37 -2.19
C CYS A 172 -6.48 -1.72 -2.34
N LEU A 173 -5.59 -1.78 -3.33
CA LEU A 173 -4.76 -2.94 -3.62
C LEU A 173 -3.28 -2.61 -3.46
N HIS A 174 -2.54 -3.57 -2.91
CA HIS A 174 -1.12 -3.47 -2.65
C HIS A 174 -0.43 -4.78 -2.99
N THR A 175 0.71 -4.71 -3.68
CA THR A 175 1.46 -5.91 -4.07
C THR A 175 2.94 -5.65 -4.09
N GLU A 176 3.71 -6.71 -3.83
CA GLU A 176 5.16 -6.71 -3.94
C GLU A 176 5.59 -7.77 -4.96
N VAL A 177 6.30 -7.36 -6.02
CA VAL A 177 6.78 -8.26 -7.07
C VAL A 177 8.28 -8.10 -7.20
N THR A 178 9.00 -9.22 -7.24
CA THR A 178 10.46 -9.21 -7.42
C THR A 178 10.83 -9.77 -8.79
N PHE A 179 11.36 -8.93 -9.66
CA PHE A 179 11.91 -9.36 -10.93
C PHE A 179 13.39 -9.72 -10.76
N LYS A 180 13.73 -10.98 -11.07
CA LYS A 180 15.10 -11.50 -11.10
C LYS A 180 15.57 -11.54 -12.55
N ARG A 181 16.89 -11.46 -12.76
CA ARG A 181 17.50 -11.73 -14.07
C ARG A 181 17.72 -13.22 -14.29
#